data_AF-A0A9X4PCS9-F1
#
_entry.id   AF-A0A9X4PCS9-F1
#
_cell.length_a   1.000
_cell.length_b   1.000
_cell.length_c   1.000
_cell.angle_alpha   90.00
_cell.angle_beta   90.00
_cell.angle_gamma   90.00
#
_symmetry.space_group_name_H-M   'P 1'
#
loop_
_entity.id
_entity.type
_entity.pdbx_description
1 polymer ?
#
loop_
_entity_poly.entity_id
_entity_poly.type
_entity_poly.pdbx_seq_one_letter_code
_entity_poly.pdbx_strand_id
1 'polypeptide(L)'
;MMKNIFYYLTALLTGASGVLAFSPFDLWGFAYISLIGLLLVAKIPQKKTALWATFCWGLSFFSLGVNWLHVSIHQFGGASLIVSYLFVVILSAYLALYPVLFTYLIRRFHIEKLAMFPVIWTFTEFLRGWLLTGFPWLQFGYSQIDSPFAGLAPLFGVTGLTFFTMWASAVIASLLFALFKSPRSINLIVSHSLMLLVVAGLSYLASYKTYTQPQTERALTITLAQGNIEQNLKWDPQHLQNTLDIYWQQIYQHLGKSDLIILPESAFPITENNIAPLLMELQQTAQAKGTEIIIGTVYADRAIGKLFNSMIVLANAQQPYQLDNNPNRYNKHHLVPFGEYVPLEQLLRPLGTIFNLPMSAFQAGDRLQSPLSSKGFYFTPAICYEIILGEQVRQNLKKNTDFILTISNDAWFGNSIGPWQHLQMARMRALELGKPVIRATNTGITAFINAQGKIIAQAPQFKQTTLTQKLSPVTGTTPYALFGNKPLYILSFLILVSWGIGWLVERKIKNSINHKIR
;
A
#
# COMPACT_ATOMS: atom_id res chain seq x y z
N MET A 1 -0.04 20.80 35.56
CA MET A 1 -1.23 20.21 34.91
C MET A 1 -1.48 20.80 33.52
N MET A 2 -1.62 22.13 33.38
CA MET A 2 -1.89 22.79 32.08
C MET A 2 -0.88 22.51 30.96
N LYS A 3 0.44 22.47 31.26
CA LYS A 3 1.47 22.15 30.25
C LYS A 3 1.31 20.76 29.63
N ASN A 4 0.89 19.76 30.41
CA ASN A 4 0.69 18.40 29.90
C ASN A 4 -0.54 18.33 28.98
N ILE A 5 -1.61 19.05 29.32
CA ILE A 5 -2.81 19.14 28.48
C ILE A 5 -2.46 19.71 27.10
N PHE A 6 -1.67 20.79 27.05
CA PHE A 6 -1.21 21.37 25.79
C PHE A 6 -0.42 20.37 24.92
N TYR A 7 0.46 19.56 25.52
CA TYR A 7 1.19 18.52 24.79
C TYR A 7 0.27 17.46 24.21
N TYR A 8 -0.71 16.98 24.98
CA TYR A 8 -1.67 16.00 24.49
C TYR A 8 -2.58 16.55 23.39
N LEU A 9 -3.02 17.81 23.51
CA LEU A 9 -3.80 18.47 22.46
C LEU A 9 -2.98 18.63 21.18
N THR A 10 -1.72 19.07 21.30
CA THR A 10 -0.82 19.19 20.14
C THR A 10 -0.63 17.84 19.46
N ALA A 11 -0.38 16.78 20.24
CA ALA A 11 -0.26 15.42 19.72
C ALA A 11 -1.51 14.96 18.97
N LEU A 12 -2.69 15.12 19.58
CA LEU A 12 -3.96 14.73 18.98
C LEU A 12 -4.23 15.47 17.66
N LEU A 13 -4.09 16.80 17.65
CA LEU A 13 -4.36 17.65 16.49
C LEU A 13 -3.38 17.37 15.34
N THR A 14 -2.07 17.27 15.64
CA THR A 14 -1.07 17.00 14.61
C THR A 14 -1.11 15.56 14.11
N GLY A 15 -1.47 14.58 14.95
CA GLY A 15 -1.73 13.22 14.53
C GLY A 15 -2.93 13.16 13.58
N ALA A 16 -4.06 13.76 13.97
CA ALA A 16 -5.26 13.83 13.16
C ALA A 16 -5.04 14.52 11.81
N SER A 17 -4.29 15.62 11.81
CA SER A 17 -4.02 16.38 10.59
C SER A 17 -3.21 15.57 9.56
N GLY A 18 -2.44 14.57 10.00
CA GLY A 18 -1.67 13.70 9.10
C GLY A 18 -2.54 12.92 8.11
N VAL A 19 -3.81 12.64 8.45
CA VAL A 19 -4.74 11.93 7.57
C VAL A 19 -5.02 12.74 6.29
N LEU A 20 -5.01 14.07 6.38
CA LEU A 20 -5.23 14.98 5.25
C LEU A 20 -4.13 14.89 4.18
N ALA A 21 -2.98 14.27 4.49
CA ALA A 21 -1.95 14.04 3.50
C ALA A 21 -2.33 12.94 2.50
N PHE A 22 -3.21 12.02 2.88
CA PHE A 22 -3.58 10.87 2.07
C PHE A 22 -4.81 11.16 1.22
N SER A 23 -5.00 10.37 0.15
CA SER A 23 -6.23 10.44 -0.64
C SER A 23 -7.45 10.12 0.22
N PRO A 24 -8.60 10.77 -0.01
CA PRO A 24 -8.91 11.67 -1.13
C PRO A 24 -8.53 13.14 -0.92
N PHE A 25 -7.86 13.49 0.18
CA PHE A 25 -7.55 14.88 0.50
C PHE A 25 -6.29 15.38 -0.22
N ASP A 26 -5.27 14.52 -0.32
CA ASP A 26 -4.04 14.73 -1.10
C ASP A 26 -3.26 16.02 -0.73
N LEU A 27 -3.45 16.53 0.49
CA LEU A 27 -2.74 17.71 1.01
C LEU A 27 -1.38 17.28 1.60
N TRP A 28 -0.46 16.86 0.74
CA TRP A 28 0.84 16.27 1.10
C TRP A 28 1.66 17.07 2.12
N GLY A 29 1.46 18.40 2.22
CA GLY A 29 2.09 19.28 3.21
C GLY A 29 1.77 18.91 4.66
N PHE A 30 0.59 18.35 4.91
CA PHE A 30 0.16 17.91 6.24
C PHE A 30 0.95 16.72 6.79
N ALA A 31 1.65 15.95 5.92
CA ALA A 31 2.59 14.93 6.36
C ALA A 31 3.70 15.55 7.22
N TYR A 32 4.25 16.69 6.78
CA TYR A 32 5.31 17.41 7.50
C TYR A 32 4.77 18.02 8.80
N ILE A 33 3.58 18.62 8.77
CA ILE A 33 2.94 19.19 9.98
C ILE A 33 2.75 18.09 11.04
N SER A 34 2.24 16.93 10.62
CA SER A 34 1.98 15.80 11.51
C SER A 34 3.27 15.26 12.13
N LEU A 35 4.30 15.03 11.32
CA LEU A 35 5.59 14.50 11.78
C LEU A 35 6.39 15.52 12.62
N ILE A 36 6.28 16.82 12.33
CA ILE A 36 6.83 17.88 13.20
C ILE A 36 6.15 17.82 14.58
N GLY A 37 4.82 17.68 14.62
CA GLY A 37 4.07 17.48 15.87
C GLY A 37 4.57 16.27 16.67
N LEU A 38 4.76 15.13 16.01
CA LEU A 38 5.35 13.93 16.60
C LEU A 38 6.75 14.20 17.20
N LEU A 39 7.63 14.86 16.44
CA LEU A 39 8.99 15.17 16.89
C LEU A 39 9.02 16.14 18.07
N LEU A 40 8.09 17.11 18.12
CA LEU A 40 7.95 18.03 19.25
C LEU A 40 7.54 17.29 20.52
N VAL A 41 6.54 16.40 20.44
CA VAL A 41 6.09 15.65 21.63
C VAL A 41 7.11 14.59 22.06
N ALA A 42 7.83 13.97 21.12
CA ALA A 42 8.88 12.99 21.42
C ALA A 42 10.03 13.59 22.25
N LYS A 43 10.28 14.90 22.12
CA LYS A 43 11.36 15.64 22.81
C LYS A 43 10.96 16.27 24.14
N ILE A 44 9.73 16.10 24.62
CA ILE A 44 9.27 16.64 25.92
C ILE A 44 10.19 16.16 27.07
N PRO A 45 10.70 17.01 27.99
CA PRO A 45 11.68 16.58 28.99
C PRO A 45 11.25 15.38 29.85
N GLN A 46 9.98 15.32 30.24
CA GLN A 46 9.42 14.21 31.01
C GLN A 46 9.15 12.98 30.12
N LYS A 47 9.89 11.89 30.33
CA LYS A 47 9.80 10.66 29.52
C LYS A 47 8.38 10.08 29.45
N LYS A 48 7.68 9.97 30.59
CA LYS A 48 6.31 9.44 30.65
C LYS A 48 5.36 10.27 29.77
N THR A 49 5.46 11.60 29.85
CA THR A 49 4.62 12.51 29.07
C THR A 49 4.91 12.41 27.58
N ALA A 50 6.19 12.32 27.18
CA ALA A 50 6.57 12.14 25.78
C ALA A 50 5.98 10.84 25.19
N LEU A 51 6.10 9.71 25.90
CA LEU A 51 5.58 8.43 25.42
C LEU A 51 4.04 8.44 25.29
N TRP A 52 3.34 8.97 26.29
CA TRP A 52 1.88 9.08 26.24
C TRP A 52 1.40 10.08 25.18
N ALA A 53 2.09 11.21 24.99
CA ALA A 53 1.74 12.17 23.96
C ALA A 53 1.96 11.56 22.56
N THR A 54 3.05 10.84 22.34
CA THR A 54 3.25 10.09 21.10
C THR A 54 2.18 9.01 20.90
N PHE A 55 1.76 8.32 21.96
CA PHE A 55 0.65 7.37 21.88
C PHE A 55 -0.64 8.07 21.44
N CYS A 56 -0.98 9.23 22.02
CA CYS A 56 -2.14 10.02 21.59
C CYS A 56 -2.03 10.49 20.13
N TRP A 57 -0.84 10.90 19.68
CA TRP A 57 -0.58 11.26 18.28
C TRP A 57 -0.85 10.07 17.34
N GLY A 58 -0.31 8.89 17.67
CA GLY A 58 -0.52 7.69 16.88
C GLY A 58 -1.98 7.25 16.90
N LEU A 59 -2.61 7.30 18.08
CA LEU A 59 -4.00 6.92 18.24
C LEU A 59 -4.92 7.81 17.41
N SER A 60 -4.75 9.14 17.42
CA SER A 60 -5.57 10.03 16.59
C SER A 60 -5.31 9.85 15.09
N PHE A 61 -4.05 9.69 14.69
CA PHE A 61 -3.68 9.45 13.30
C PHE A 61 -4.29 8.17 12.74
N PHE A 62 -4.10 7.04 13.44
CA PHE A 62 -4.61 5.75 12.97
C PHE A 62 -6.12 5.64 13.12
N SER A 63 -6.71 6.06 14.25
CA SER A 63 -8.17 5.93 14.44
C SER A 63 -8.97 6.70 13.39
N LEU A 64 -8.49 7.87 12.96
CA LEU A 64 -9.13 8.64 11.89
C LEU A 64 -8.76 8.10 10.50
N GLY A 65 -7.50 7.74 10.28
CA GLY A 65 -7.03 7.31 8.96
C GLY A 65 -7.48 5.91 8.56
N VAL A 66 -7.80 5.03 9.52
CA VAL A 66 -8.31 3.67 9.28
C VAL A 66 -9.73 3.45 9.80
N ASN A 67 -10.47 4.53 10.09
CA ASN A 67 -11.85 4.41 10.58
C ASN A 67 -12.75 3.58 9.66
N TRP A 68 -12.46 3.55 8.36
CA TRP A 68 -13.22 2.83 7.35
C TRP A 68 -13.31 1.32 7.60
N LEU A 69 -12.43 0.75 8.42
CA LEU A 69 -12.52 -0.65 8.87
C LEU A 69 -13.81 -0.93 9.64
N HIS A 70 -14.44 0.07 10.27
CA HIS A 70 -15.73 -0.10 10.92
C HIS A 70 -16.79 -0.59 9.93
N VAL A 71 -16.72 -0.18 8.66
CA VAL A 71 -17.65 -0.64 7.60
C VAL A 71 -17.54 -2.15 7.47
N SER A 72 -16.33 -2.68 7.34
CA SER A 72 -16.11 -4.11 7.16
C SER A 72 -16.61 -4.91 8.37
N ILE A 73 -16.28 -4.44 9.56
CA ILE A 73 -16.57 -5.12 10.82
C ILE A 73 -18.07 -5.07 11.15
N HIS A 74 -18.72 -3.93 10.95
CA HIS A 74 -20.14 -3.75 11.25
C HIS A 74 -21.04 -4.37 10.18
N GLN A 75 -20.84 -4.00 8.90
CA GLN A 75 -21.76 -4.38 7.82
C GLN A 75 -21.61 -5.84 7.40
N PHE A 76 -20.38 -6.38 7.40
CA PHE A 76 -20.12 -7.74 6.94
C PHE A 76 -19.75 -8.71 8.06
N GLY A 77 -19.13 -8.21 9.14
CA GLY A 77 -18.84 -9.01 10.33
C GLY A 77 -20.04 -9.18 11.28
N GLY A 78 -21.11 -8.41 11.10
CA GLY A 78 -22.32 -8.47 11.94
C GLY A 78 -22.14 -7.93 13.36
N ALA A 79 -21.00 -7.29 13.67
CA ALA A 79 -20.76 -6.68 14.97
C ALA A 79 -21.65 -5.45 15.18
N SER A 80 -21.99 -5.09 16.42
CA SER A 80 -22.66 -3.81 16.69
C SER A 80 -21.77 -2.62 16.35
N LEU A 81 -22.37 -1.45 16.09
CA LEU A 81 -21.62 -0.24 15.73
C LEU A 81 -20.57 0.12 16.80
N ILE A 82 -20.93 0.02 18.08
CA ILE A 82 -20.04 0.30 19.22
C ILE A 82 -18.86 -0.67 19.22
N VAL A 83 -19.11 -1.97 19.03
CA VAL A 83 -18.05 -2.99 18.99
C VAL A 83 -17.12 -2.76 17.79
N SER A 84 -17.66 -2.35 16.64
CA SER A 84 -16.85 -2.08 15.46
C SER A 84 -15.85 -0.92 15.67
N TYR A 85 -16.28 0.20 16.25
CA TYR A 85 -15.38 1.30 16.61
C TYR A 85 -14.41 0.93 17.73
N LEU A 86 -14.84 0.10 18.69
CA LEU A 86 -13.93 -0.42 19.72
C LEU A 86 -12.77 -1.20 19.09
N PHE A 87 -13.05 -2.07 18.11
CA PHE A 87 -11.99 -2.79 17.39
C PHE A 87 -11.08 -1.85 16.57
N VAL A 88 -11.63 -0.82 15.94
CA VAL A 88 -10.82 0.22 15.27
C VAL A 88 -9.88 0.91 16.26
N VAL A 89 -10.36 1.28 17.45
CA VAL A 89 -9.56 1.91 18.50
C VAL A 89 -8.49 0.95 19.02
N ILE A 90 -8.81 -0.33 19.24
CA ILE A 90 -7.85 -1.36 19.67
C ILE A 90 -6.75 -1.53 18.63
N LEU A 91 -7.11 -1.66 17.34
CA LEU A 91 -6.13 -1.74 16.26
C LEU A 91 -5.27 -0.47 16.22
N SER A 92 -5.89 0.70 16.32
CA SER A 92 -5.18 1.98 16.31
C SER A 92 -4.23 2.13 17.49
N ALA A 93 -4.61 1.63 18.67
CA ALA A 93 -3.75 1.57 19.85
C ALA A 93 -2.54 0.65 19.61
N TYR A 94 -2.74 -0.53 19.01
CA TYR A 94 -1.65 -1.40 18.59
C TYR A 94 -0.70 -0.70 17.59
N LEU A 95 -1.24 -0.05 16.57
CA LEU A 95 -0.45 0.69 15.58
C LEU A 95 0.29 1.89 16.20
N ALA A 96 -0.30 2.55 17.20
CA ALA A 96 0.32 3.66 17.92
C ALA A 96 1.55 3.22 18.75
N LEU A 97 1.71 1.92 19.05
CA LEU A 97 2.89 1.42 19.75
C LEU A 97 4.19 1.60 18.93
N TYR A 98 4.11 1.64 17.60
CA TYR A 98 5.29 1.79 16.74
C TYR A 98 5.87 3.22 16.77
N PRO A 99 5.07 4.31 16.65
CA PRO A 99 5.53 5.66 16.98
C PRO A 99 6.04 5.80 18.42
N VAL A 100 5.41 5.13 19.39
CA VAL A 100 5.88 5.13 20.78
C VAL A 100 7.25 4.47 20.89
N LEU A 101 7.48 3.35 20.20
CA LEU A 101 8.79 2.70 20.11
C LEU A 101 9.83 3.64 19.50
N PHE A 102 9.49 4.37 18.44
CA PHE A 102 10.36 5.40 17.85
C PHE A 102 10.78 6.45 18.88
N THR A 103 9.80 6.99 19.63
CA THR A 103 10.06 7.96 20.70
C THR A 103 10.90 7.34 21.82
N TYR A 104 10.60 6.10 22.21
CA TYR A 104 11.36 5.38 23.23
C TYR A 104 12.82 5.22 22.84
N LEU A 105 13.12 4.78 21.61
CA LEU A 105 14.48 4.56 21.12
C LEU A 105 15.27 5.88 21.05
N ILE A 106 14.67 6.93 20.48
CA ILE A 106 15.29 8.27 20.44
C ILE A 106 15.70 8.72 21.83
N ARG A 107 14.81 8.57 22.82
CA ARG A 107 15.09 9.00 24.19
C ARG A 107 16.06 8.09 24.92
N ARG A 108 15.92 6.77 24.77
CA ARG A 108 16.76 5.78 25.45
C ARG A 108 18.23 5.92 25.08
N PHE A 109 18.49 6.28 23.83
CA PHE A 109 19.83 6.46 23.26
C PHE A 109 20.24 7.93 23.11
N HIS A 110 19.46 8.88 23.63
CA HIS A 110 19.73 10.32 23.58
C HIS A 110 20.07 10.80 22.16
N ILE A 111 19.26 10.38 21.18
CA ILE A 111 19.45 10.69 19.77
C ILE A 111 19.08 12.15 19.51
N GLU A 112 20.09 12.96 19.21
CA GLU A 112 19.89 14.37 18.85
C GLU A 112 20.16 14.65 17.36
N LYS A 113 20.91 13.77 16.69
CA LYS A 113 21.32 13.95 15.29
C LYS A 113 20.12 13.73 14.36
N LEU A 114 19.79 14.72 13.53
CA LEU A 114 18.62 14.69 12.65
C LEU A 114 18.61 13.51 11.67
N ALA A 115 19.79 13.09 11.20
CA ALA A 115 19.93 11.94 10.29
C ALA A 115 19.51 10.60 10.91
N MET A 116 19.51 10.48 12.25
CA MET A 116 19.11 9.25 12.93
C MET A 116 17.60 9.07 13.07
N PHE A 117 16.81 10.15 13.06
CA PHE A 117 15.35 10.05 13.13
C PHE A 117 14.75 9.25 11.97
N PRO A 118 15.05 9.52 10.69
CA PRO A 118 14.50 8.72 9.60
C PRO A 118 14.98 7.25 9.65
N VAL A 119 16.19 6.96 10.14
CA VAL A 119 16.69 5.59 10.33
C VAL A 119 15.84 4.82 11.36
N ILE A 120 15.61 5.42 12.53
CA ILE A 120 14.79 4.79 13.58
C ILE A 120 13.33 4.68 13.13
N TRP A 121 12.81 5.69 12.43
CA TRP A 121 11.45 5.66 11.90
C TRP A 121 11.26 4.54 10.87
N THR A 122 12.18 4.40 9.91
CA THR A 122 12.14 3.30 8.94
C THR A 122 12.20 1.94 9.63
N PHE A 123 12.99 1.79 10.70
CA PHE A 123 13.00 0.56 11.49
C PHE A 123 11.65 0.28 12.17
N THR A 124 11.02 1.28 12.79
CA THR A 124 9.71 1.08 13.43
C THR A 124 8.58 0.84 12.44
N GLU A 125 8.64 1.48 11.26
CA GLU A 125 7.70 1.25 10.15
C GLU A 125 7.86 -0.14 9.55
N PHE A 126 9.10 -0.63 9.44
CA PHE A 126 9.39 -2.01 9.03
C PHE A 126 8.76 -3.01 10.01
N LEU A 127 8.92 -2.82 11.32
CA LEU A 127 8.30 -3.69 12.32
C LEU A 127 6.77 -3.67 12.21
N ARG A 128 6.17 -2.49 12.00
CA ARG A 128 4.72 -2.34 11.81
C ARG A 128 4.20 -3.07 10.58
N GLY A 129 4.99 -3.10 9.52
CA GLY A 129 4.69 -3.80 8.28
C GLY A 129 5.04 -5.30 8.27
N TRP A 130 5.59 -5.85 9.36
CA TRP A 130 6.08 -7.23 9.40
C TRP A 130 5.51 -8.06 10.56
N LEU A 131 5.41 -7.49 11.77
CA LEU A 131 4.88 -8.20 12.93
C LEU A 131 3.38 -8.49 12.78
N LEU A 132 2.96 -9.71 13.15
CA LEU A 132 1.58 -10.19 13.06
C LEU A 132 1.01 -10.00 11.64
N THR A 133 1.74 -10.50 10.63
CA THR A 133 1.55 -10.35 9.18
C THR A 133 1.69 -8.93 8.62
N GLY A 134 1.74 -7.92 9.49
CA GLY A 134 2.01 -6.54 9.12
C GLY A 134 0.78 -5.75 8.70
N PHE A 135 0.80 -4.45 8.99
CA PHE A 135 -0.20 -3.50 8.53
C PHE A 135 0.48 -2.18 8.12
N PRO A 136 1.16 -2.14 6.96
CA PRO A 136 1.90 -0.98 6.48
C PRO A 136 1.01 0.10 5.84
N TRP A 137 -0.20 0.32 6.37
CA TRP A 137 -1.11 1.37 5.90
C TRP A 137 -0.65 2.76 6.39
N LEU A 138 -1.04 3.84 5.71
CA LEU A 138 -0.71 5.23 6.07
C LEU A 138 0.80 5.55 6.20
N GLN A 139 1.66 4.98 5.35
CA GLN A 139 3.05 5.45 5.27
C GLN A 139 3.10 6.82 4.58
N PHE A 140 3.64 7.84 5.24
CA PHE A 140 3.70 9.21 4.68
C PHE A 140 4.41 9.32 3.33
N GLY A 141 5.21 8.32 2.92
CA GLY A 141 5.75 8.27 1.57
C GLY A 141 4.68 8.23 0.49
N TYR A 142 3.53 7.58 0.71
CA TYR A 142 2.44 7.53 -0.26
C TYR A 142 1.83 8.91 -0.54
N SER A 143 1.77 9.79 0.47
CA SER A 143 1.25 11.15 0.29
C SER A 143 2.13 11.99 -0.64
N GLN A 144 3.38 11.58 -0.91
CA GLN A 144 4.31 12.33 -1.75
C GLN A 144 4.17 12.01 -3.24
N ILE A 145 3.21 11.17 -3.64
CA ILE A 145 3.07 10.71 -5.03
C ILE A 145 2.82 11.84 -6.04
N ASP A 146 2.15 12.91 -5.61
CA ASP A 146 1.91 14.12 -6.40
C ASP A 146 2.73 15.32 -5.93
N SER A 147 3.66 15.13 -4.99
CA SER A 147 4.52 16.20 -4.49
C SER A 147 5.79 16.34 -5.34
N PRO A 148 6.53 17.46 -5.21
CA PRO A 148 7.85 17.63 -5.84
C PRO A 148 8.88 16.55 -5.45
N PHE A 149 8.57 15.75 -4.41
CA PHE A 149 9.44 14.68 -3.93
C PHE A 149 9.22 13.33 -4.63
N ALA A 150 8.19 13.20 -5.47
CA ALA A 150 7.83 11.96 -6.16
C ALA A 150 8.99 11.33 -6.95
N GLY A 151 9.93 12.13 -7.44
CA GLY A 151 11.13 11.67 -8.15
C GLY A 151 12.05 10.73 -7.35
N LEU A 152 11.88 10.63 -6.03
CA LEU A 152 12.62 9.69 -5.17
C LEU A 152 12.02 8.28 -5.16
N ALA A 153 10.74 8.10 -5.52
CA ALA A 153 10.10 6.78 -5.53
C ALA A 153 10.79 5.78 -6.49
N PRO A 154 11.11 6.15 -7.76
CA PRO A 154 11.86 5.26 -8.66
C PRO A 154 13.26 4.89 -8.16
N LEU A 155 13.81 5.60 -7.18
CA LEU A 155 15.15 5.37 -6.62
C LEU A 155 15.12 4.52 -5.35
N PHE A 156 14.24 4.86 -4.42
CA PHE A 156 14.25 4.31 -3.06
C PHE A 156 12.91 3.73 -2.61
N GLY A 157 11.89 3.75 -3.48
CA GLY A 157 10.54 3.33 -3.16
C GLY A 157 9.84 4.21 -2.12
N VAL A 158 8.64 3.80 -1.71
CA VAL A 158 7.80 4.47 -0.72
C VAL A 158 8.46 4.48 0.66
N THR A 159 9.24 3.44 0.99
CA THR A 159 10.03 3.42 2.22
C THR A 159 11.07 4.53 2.20
N GLY A 160 11.69 4.79 1.05
CA GLY A 160 12.59 5.92 0.84
C GLY A 160 11.89 7.26 0.94
N LEU A 161 10.73 7.43 0.29
CA LEU A 161 9.93 8.65 0.45
C LEU A 161 9.58 8.90 1.91
N THR A 162 9.13 7.87 2.63
CA THR A 162 8.83 7.95 4.07
C THR A 162 10.06 8.36 4.89
N PHE A 163 11.24 7.81 4.57
CA PHE A 163 12.52 8.19 5.16
C PHE A 163 12.81 9.69 4.93
N PHE A 164 12.73 10.17 3.70
CA PHE A 164 13.04 11.56 3.38
C PHE A 164 11.98 12.54 3.91
N THR A 165 10.71 12.15 4.00
CA THR A 165 9.66 12.96 4.65
C THR A 165 9.93 13.12 6.14
N MET A 166 10.33 12.05 6.86
CA MET A 166 10.73 12.14 8.26
C MET A 166 11.99 13.00 8.43
N TRP A 167 13.01 12.80 7.59
CA TRP A 167 14.23 13.59 7.59
C TRP A 167 13.94 15.08 7.39
N ALA A 168 13.17 15.44 6.36
CA ALA A 168 12.82 16.81 6.06
C ALA A 168 11.98 17.43 7.19
N SER A 169 11.04 16.68 7.78
CA SER A 169 10.27 17.13 8.95
C SER A 169 11.19 17.45 10.13
N ALA A 170 12.23 16.64 10.36
CA ALA A 170 13.21 16.88 11.41
C ALA A 170 14.06 18.14 11.15
N VAL A 171 14.47 18.35 9.90
CA VAL A 171 15.23 19.52 9.47
C VAL A 171 14.37 20.79 9.58
N ILE A 172 13.10 20.73 9.15
CA ILE A 172 12.14 21.84 9.27
C ILE A 172 11.89 22.16 10.75
N ALA A 173 11.66 21.16 11.61
CA ALA A 173 11.47 21.39 13.04
C ALA A 173 12.68 22.07 13.69
N SER A 174 13.90 21.64 13.32
CA SER A 174 15.15 22.25 13.78
C SER A 174 15.30 23.70 13.29
N LEU A 175 15.00 23.95 12.02
CA LEU A 175 15.01 25.28 11.42
C LEU A 175 14.04 26.23 12.12
N LEU A 176 12.80 25.80 12.36
CA LEU A 176 11.80 26.59 13.09
C LEU A 176 12.30 26.92 14.51
N PHE A 177 12.84 25.94 15.23
CA PHE A 177 13.40 26.20 16.55
C PHE A 177 14.55 27.22 16.52
N ALA A 178 15.45 27.15 15.51
CA ALA A 178 16.54 28.09 15.36
C ALA A 178 16.08 29.53 15.01
N LEU A 179 14.98 29.67 14.28
CA LEU A 179 14.36 30.96 13.92
C LEU A 179 13.68 31.64 15.11
N PHE A 180 13.06 30.86 16.00
CA PHE A 180 12.35 31.36 17.18
C PHE A 180 13.22 31.45 18.44
N LYS A 181 14.42 30.87 18.44
CA LYS A 181 15.38 31.01 19.54
C LYS A 181 15.97 32.43 19.56
N SER A 182 16.15 32.98 20.77
CA SER A 182 16.87 34.24 20.99
C SER A 182 18.16 33.99 21.81
N PRO A 183 19.36 34.37 21.33
CA PRO A 183 19.62 34.89 19.98
C PRO A 183 19.43 33.82 18.90
N ARG A 184 19.09 34.25 17.69
CA ARG A 184 18.90 33.35 16.54
C ARG A 184 20.22 32.68 16.16
N SER A 185 20.16 31.39 15.88
CA SER A 185 21.34 30.64 15.42
C SER A 185 21.44 30.70 13.89
N ILE A 186 22.01 31.79 13.36
CA ILE A 186 22.10 32.05 11.91
C ILE A 186 22.76 30.88 11.16
N ASN A 187 23.83 30.30 11.73
CA ASN A 187 24.53 29.17 11.12
C ASN A 187 23.61 27.95 10.93
N LEU A 188 22.75 27.63 11.92
CA LEU A 188 21.78 26.55 11.79
C LEU A 188 20.71 26.90 10.75
N ILE A 189 20.23 28.15 10.73
CA ILE A 189 19.22 28.59 9.76
C ILE A 189 19.74 28.42 8.32
N VAL A 190 20.97 28.87 8.06
CA VAL A 190 21.60 28.76 6.74
C VAL A 190 21.86 27.29 6.38
N SER A 191 22.43 26.50 7.29
CA SER A 191 22.76 25.10 6.99
C SER A 191 21.51 24.26 6.70
N HIS A 192 20.44 24.40 7.48
CA HIS A 192 19.22 23.61 7.33
C HIS A 192 18.43 24.04 6.08
N SER A 193 18.38 25.34 5.79
CA SER A 193 17.79 25.85 4.54
C SER A 193 18.53 25.29 3.32
N LEU A 194 19.87 25.29 3.34
CA LEU A 194 20.66 24.73 2.25
C LEU A 194 20.44 23.21 2.09
N MET A 195 20.38 22.46 3.19
CA MET A 195 20.08 21.03 3.15
C MET A 195 18.72 20.74 2.49
N LEU A 196 17.68 21.48 2.86
CA LEU A 196 16.35 21.35 2.26
C LEU A 196 16.37 21.71 0.78
N LEU A 197 17.02 22.83 0.40
CA LEU A 197 17.13 23.26 -0.99
C LEU A 197 17.87 22.23 -1.84
N VAL A 198 18.97 21.66 -1.36
CA VAL A 198 19.73 20.64 -2.09
C VAL A 198 18.89 19.38 -2.31
N VAL A 199 18.25 18.86 -1.27
CA VAL A 199 17.45 17.62 -1.40
C VAL A 199 16.20 17.85 -2.25
N ALA A 200 15.52 18.99 -2.08
CA ALA A 200 14.37 19.35 -2.93
C ALA A 200 14.80 19.54 -4.40
N GLY A 201 15.92 20.23 -4.64
CA GLY A 201 16.47 20.42 -5.98
C GLY A 201 16.86 19.09 -6.64
N LEU A 202 17.57 18.22 -5.93
CA LEU A 202 17.92 16.88 -6.43
C LEU A 202 16.68 16.03 -6.72
N SER A 203 15.68 16.08 -5.85
CA SER A 203 14.43 15.35 -6.07
C SER A 203 13.66 15.89 -7.28
N TYR A 204 13.59 17.20 -7.43
CA TYR A 204 12.96 17.85 -8.58
C TYR A 204 13.68 17.47 -9.88
N LEU A 205 15.01 17.51 -9.90
CA LEU A 205 15.80 17.05 -11.06
C LEU A 205 15.56 15.56 -11.34
N ALA A 206 15.47 14.72 -10.31
CA ALA A 206 15.15 13.30 -10.47
C ALA A 206 13.74 13.07 -11.04
N SER A 207 12.78 13.97 -10.79
CA SER A 207 11.42 13.88 -11.33
C SER A 207 11.34 14.09 -12.85
N TYR A 208 12.29 14.80 -13.44
CA TYR A 208 12.42 14.94 -14.90
C TYR A 208 13.11 13.75 -15.57
N LYS A 209 13.75 12.88 -14.79
CA LYS A 209 14.43 11.71 -15.34
C LYS A 209 13.42 10.62 -15.66
N THR A 210 13.19 10.41 -16.95
CA THR A 210 12.35 9.31 -17.45
C THR A 210 13.14 8.01 -17.47
N TYR A 211 12.84 7.10 -16.55
CA TYR A 211 13.46 5.75 -16.52
C TYR A 211 12.88 4.78 -17.54
N THR A 212 11.69 5.08 -18.06
CA THR A 212 10.93 4.16 -18.90
C THR A 212 10.24 4.87 -20.05
N GLN A 213 10.28 4.28 -21.25
CA GLN A 213 9.68 4.84 -22.46
C GLN A 213 8.50 4.00 -22.93
N PRO A 214 7.36 4.62 -23.28
CA PRO A 214 6.20 3.89 -23.80
C PRO A 214 6.47 3.34 -25.20
N GLN A 215 5.97 2.13 -25.48
CA GLN A 215 5.96 1.53 -26.81
C GLN A 215 4.56 1.64 -27.40
N THR A 216 4.26 2.79 -27.99
CA THR A 216 2.91 3.12 -28.48
C THR A 216 2.44 2.21 -29.61
N GLU A 217 3.39 1.67 -30.39
CA GLU A 217 3.17 0.70 -31.46
C GLU A 217 2.71 -0.67 -30.95
N ARG A 218 2.98 -1.01 -29.68
CA ARG A 218 2.57 -2.25 -29.02
C ARG A 218 1.36 -2.08 -28.09
N ALA A 219 0.58 -1.00 -28.24
CA ALA A 219 -0.48 -0.70 -27.30
C ALA A 219 -1.72 -1.62 -27.46
N LEU A 220 -2.26 -2.08 -26.33
CA LEU A 220 -3.47 -2.91 -26.26
C LEU A 220 -4.71 -2.07 -25.97
N THR A 221 -5.84 -2.43 -26.55
CA THR A 221 -7.17 -1.94 -26.14
C THR A 221 -7.70 -2.84 -25.03
N ILE A 222 -7.74 -2.32 -23.81
CA ILE A 222 -8.10 -3.08 -22.60
C ILE A 222 -9.42 -2.54 -22.05
N THR A 223 -10.35 -3.43 -21.72
CA THR A 223 -11.61 -3.09 -21.05
C THR A 223 -11.66 -3.69 -19.65
N LEU A 224 -11.98 -2.87 -18.66
CA LEU A 224 -12.19 -3.29 -17.27
C LEU A 224 -13.68 -3.33 -16.98
N ALA A 225 -14.18 -4.50 -16.58
CA ALA A 225 -15.57 -4.72 -16.21
C ALA A 225 -15.79 -4.36 -14.72
N GLN A 226 -16.74 -3.46 -14.44
CA GLN A 226 -17.12 -3.07 -13.08
C GLN A 226 -18.58 -3.47 -12.87
N GLY A 227 -18.78 -4.62 -12.21
CA GLY A 227 -20.10 -5.22 -12.03
C GLY A 227 -20.99 -4.48 -11.02
N ASN A 228 -20.39 -3.76 -10.06
CA ASN A 228 -21.10 -3.10 -8.97
C ASN A 228 -22.02 -4.04 -8.18
N ILE A 229 -21.58 -5.29 -7.99
CA ILE A 229 -22.34 -6.29 -7.25
C ILE A 229 -22.24 -5.98 -5.76
N GLU A 230 -23.37 -5.79 -5.09
CA GLU A 230 -23.40 -5.49 -3.66
C GLU A 230 -22.79 -6.63 -2.83
N GLN A 231 -22.02 -6.29 -1.80
CA GLN A 231 -21.20 -7.27 -1.07
C GLN A 231 -22.02 -8.26 -0.24
N ASN A 232 -23.17 -7.84 0.28
CA ASN A 232 -24.17 -8.67 0.98
C ASN A 232 -24.83 -9.70 0.04
N LEU A 233 -25.11 -9.31 -1.21
CA LEU A 233 -25.75 -10.17 -2.22
C LEU A 233 -24.73 -11.01 -2.98
N LYS A 234 -23.45 -10.63 -2.95
CA LYS A 234 -22.41 -11.24 -3.77
C LYS A 234 -22.38 -12.76 -3.62
N TRP A 235 -22.42 -13.28 -2.39
CA TRP A 235 -22.33 -14.74 -2.16
C TRP A 235 -23.69 -15.43 -2.00
N ASP A 236 -24.80 -14.73 -2.31
CA ASP A 236 -26.14 -15.31 -2.27
C ASP A 236 -26.40 -16.12 -3.56
N PRO A 237 -26.66 -17.45 -3.46
CA PRO A 237 -26.98 -18.27 -4.62
C PRO A 237 -28.16 -17.75 -5.45
N GLN A 238 -29.13 -17.05 -4.84
CA GLN A 238 -30.28 -16.49 -5.56
C GLN A 238 -29.89 -15.34 -6.51
N HIS A 239 -28.77 -14.66 -6.24
CA HIS A 239 -28.27 -13.53 -7.01
C HIS A 239 -27.17 -13.92 -8.01
N LEU A 240 -26.78 -15.20 -8.04
CA LEU A 240 -25.73 -15.69 -8.94
C LEU A 240 -26.09 -15.43 -10.41
N GLN A 241 -27.31 -15.76 -10.85
CA GLN A 241 -27.71 -15.58 -12.25
C GLN A 241 -27.64 -14.12 -12.67
N ASN A 242 -28.16 -13.20 -11.85
CA ASN A 242 -28.07 -11.75 -12.11
C ASN A 242 -26.61 -11.29 -12.23
N THR A 243 -25.72 -11.81 -11.38
CA THR A 243 -24.28 -11.50 -11.43
C THR A 243 -23.65 -11.99 -12.74
N LEU A 244 -23.98 -13.22 -13.16
CA LEU A 244 -23.56 -13.75 -14.45
C LEU A 244 -24.09 -12.86 -15.58
N ASP A 245 -25.39 -12.56 -15.63
CA ASP A 245 -25.99 -11.76 -16.69
C ASP A 245 -25.33 -10.38 -16.84
N ILE A 246 -25.03 -9.70 -15.72
CA ILE A 246 -24.30 -8.42 -15.70
C ILE A 246 -22.93 -8.55 -16.39
N TYR A 247 -22.13 -9.53 -15.99
CA TYR A 247 -20.80 -9.71 -16.57
C TYR A 247 -20.85 -10.21 -18.00
N TRP A 248 -21.80 -11.07 -18.36
CA TRP A 248 -22.00 -11.53 -19.73
C TRP A 248 -22.33 -10.35 -20.64
N GLN A 249 -23.25 -9.48 -20.24
CA GLN A 249 -23.57 -8.27 -20.99
C GLN A 249 -22.34 -7.38 -21.19
N GLN A 250 -21.57 -7.14 -20.12
CA GLN A 250 -20.34 -6.34 -20.19
C GLN A 250 -19.27 -7.00 -21.08
N ILE A 251 -19.11 -8.32 -21.02
CA ILE A 251 -18.16 -9.05 -21.88
C ILE A 251 -18.60 -8.97 -23.35
N TYR A 252 -19.84 -9.36 -23.66
CA TYR A 252 -20.34 -9.41 -25.04
C TYR A 252 -20.33 -8.04 -25.72
N GLN A 253 -20.58 -6.96 -24.97
CA GLN A 253 -20.51 -5.60 -25.50
C GLN A 253 -19.12 -5.26 -26.09
N HIS A 254 -18.06 -5.90 -25.59
CA HIS A 254 -16.66 -5.58 -25.88
C HIS A 254 -15.88 -6.69 -26.60
N LEU A 255 -16.47 -7.89 -26.78
CA LEU A 255 -15.87 -8.95 -27.59
C LEU A 255 -15.63 -8.49 -29.03
N GLY A 256 -14.42 -8.74 -29.55
CA GLY A 256 -13.97 -8.30 -30.87
C GLY A 256 -13.71 -6.80 -31.01
N LYS A 257 -13.95 -6.01 -29.96
CA LYS A 257 -13.62 -4.57 -29.90
C LYS A 257 -12.42 -4.29 -29.02
N SER A 258 -12.23 -5.11 -27.98
CA SER A 258 -11.07 -5.05 -27.09
C SER A 258 -10.14 -6.22 -27.34
N ASP A 259 -8.84 -5.99 -27.20
CA ASP A 259 -7.85 -7.06 -27.20
C ASP A 259 -7.97 -7.90 -25.93
N LEU A 260 -8.24 -7.24 -24.79
CA LEU A 260 -8.30 -7.85 -23.47
C LEU A 260 -9.47 -7.30 -22.65
N ILE A 261 -10.23 -8.18 -22.01
CA ILE A 261 -11.25 -7.83 -21.02
C ILE A 261 -10.80 -8.34 -19.65
N ILE A 262 -10.93 -7.52 -18.61
CA ILE A 262 -10.49 -7.86 -17.25
C ILE A 262 -11.65 -7.70 -16.28
N LEU A 263 -11.95 -8.77 -15.55
CA LEU A 263 -12.94 -8.81 -14.49
C LEU A 263 -12.27 -8.68 -13.11
N PRO A 264 -12.99 -8.18 -12.09
CA PRO A 264 -12.42 -7.92 -10.77
C PRO A 264 -12.27 -9.19 -9.92
N GLU A 265 -11.82 -9.03 -8.68
CA GLU A 265 -11.61 -10.11 -7.71
C GLU A 265 -12.90 -10.86 -7.39
N SER A 266 -12.85 -12.20 -7.49
CA SER A 266 -13.99 -13.10 -7.28
C SER A 266 -15.23 -12.58 -8.02
N ALA A 267 -15.10 -12.33 -9.33
CA ALA A 267 -16.18 -11.74 -10.13
C ALA A 267 -17.41 -12.63 -10.14
N PHE A 268 -17.19 -13.95 -10.29
CA PHE A 268 -18.23 -14.95 -10.11
C PHE A 268 -18.18 -15.47 -8.68
N PRO A 269 -19.29 -15.36 -7.92
CA PRO A 269 -19.34 -15.76 -6.52
C PRO A 269 -19.60 -17.27 -6.36
N ILE A 270 -18.89 -18.06 -7.15
CA ILE A 270 -18.98 -19.51 -7.19
C ILE A 270 -17.59 -20.05 -7.50
N THR A 271 -17.26 -21.22 -6.97
CA THR A 271 -15.96 -21.84 -7.21
C THR A 271 -15.77 -22.12 -8.70
N GLU A 272 -14.57 -21.85 -9.20
CA GLU A 272 -14.15 -22.10 -10.58
C GLU A 272 -14.47 -23.53 -11.03
N ASN A 273 -14.28 -24.52 -10.15
CA ASN A 273 -14.56 -25.93 -10.42
C ASN A 273 -16.02 -26.19 -10.82
N ASN A 274 -16.97 -25.39 -10.32
CA ASN A 274 -18.40 -25.56 -10.61
C ASN A 274 -18.84 -24.82 -11.88
N ILE A 275 -18.06 -23.84 -12.33
CA ILE A 275 -18.34 -23.06 -13.55
C ILE A 275 -17.33 -23.34 -14.68
N ALA A 276 -16.49 -24.36 -14.55
CA ALA A 276 -15.49 -24.69 -15.56
C ALA A 276 -16.08 -24.90 -16.96
N PRO A 277 -17.23 -25.60 -17.16
CA PRO A 277 -17.85 -25.72 -18.49
C PRO A 277 -18.22 -24.36 -19.08
N LEU A 278 -18.76 -23.46 -18.26
CA LEU A 278 -19.15 -22.10 -18.66
C LEU A 278 -17.94 -21.25 -19.04
N LEU A 279 -16.83 -21.37 -18.30
CA LEU A 279 -15.56 -20.70 -18.64
C LEU A 279 -14.96 -21.24 -19.94
N MET A 280 -15.10 -22.53 -20.23
CA MET A 280 -14.66 -23.14 -21.50
C MET A 280 -15.49 -22.64 -22.69
N GLU A 281 -16.81 -22.51 -22.55
CA GLU A 281 -17.68 -21.92 -23.57
C GLU A 281 -17.33 -20.44 -23.83
N LEU A 282 -17.12 -19.68 -22.75
CA LEU A 282 -16.69 -18.29 -22.83
C LEU A 282 -15.33 -18.18 -23.53
N GLN A 283 -14.38 -19.07 -23.21
CA GLN A 283 -13.10 -19.14 -23.88
C GLN A 283 -13.25 -19.35 -25.39
N GLN A 284 -14.06 -20.32 -25.83
CA GLN A 284 -14.27 -20.56 -27.27
C GLN A 284 -14.85 -19.33 -27.97
N THR A 285 -15.84 -18.70 -27.34
CA THR A 285 -16.50 -17.50 -27.87
C THR A 285 -15.53 -16.32 -27.98
N ALA A 286 -14.75 -16.08 -26.93
CA ALA A 286 -13.78 -15.00 -26.91
C ALA A 286 -12.63 -15.23 -27.91
N GLN A 287 -12.15 -16.48 -28.02
CA GLN A 287 -11.14 -16.89 -29.00
C GLN A 287 -11.62 -16.64 -30.44
N ALA A 288 -12.87 -17.01 -30.77
CA ALA A 288 -13.46 -16.79 -32.09
C ALA A 288 -13.58 -15.29 -32.45
N LYS A 289 -13.67 -14.41 -31.45
CA LYS A 289 -13.70 -12.95 -31.62
C LYS A 289 -12.33 -12.30 -31.50
N GLY A 290 -11.27 -13.08 -31.24
CA GLY A 290 -9.93 -12.55 -31.03
C GLY A 290 -9.81 -11.67 -29.80
N THR A 291 -10.55 -11.93 -28.73
CA THR A 291 -10.44 -11.24 -27.44
C THR A 291 -9.99 -12.24 -26.37
N GLU A 292 -9.06 -11.85 -25.50
CA GLU A 292 -8.68 -12.63 -24.32
C GLU A 292 -9.33 -12.05 -23.06
N ILE A 293 -9.49 -12.88 -22.01
CA ILE A 293 -10.17 -12.46 -20.78
C ILE A 293 -9.34 -12.86 -19.56
N ILE A 294 -9.14 -11.93 -18.62
CA ILE A 294 -8.59 -12.22 -17.28
C ILE A 294 -9.71 -12.11 -16.25
N ILE A 295 -9.85 -13.13 -15.40
CA ILE A 295 -10.93 -13.22 -14.42
C ILE A 295 -10.38 -13.57 -13.05
N GLY A 296 -10.86 -12.87 -12.01
CA GLY A 296 -10.69 -13.28 -10.62
C GLY A 296 -11.68 -14.37 -10.22
N THR A 297 -11.17 -15.51 -9.75
CA THR A 297 -11.94 -16.72 -9.41
C THR A 297 -11.64 -17.20 -8.00
N VAL A 298 -12.47 -18.12 -7.51
CA VAL A 298 -12.17 -18.94 -6.32
C VAL A 298 -11.89 -20.37 -6.79
N TYR A 299 -10.65 -20.83 -6.67
CA TYR A 299 -10.23 -22.14 -7.18
C TYR A 299 -10.03 -23.14 -6.04
N ALA A 300 -10.71 -24.28 -6.13
CA ALA A 300 -10.49 -25.40 -5.20
C ALA A 300 -9.57 -26.44 -5.86
N ASP A 301 -8.33 -26.50 -5.39
CA ASP A 301 -7.40 -27.56 -5.73
C ASP A 301 -7.74 -28.81 -4.90
N ARG A 302 -8.44 -29.75 -5.54
CA ARG A 302 -8.88 -31.00 -4.92
C ARG A 302 -7.74 -31.97 -4.64
N ALA A 303 -6.61 -31.85 -5.35
CA ALA A 303 -5.47 -32.75 -5.18
C ALA A 303 -4.75 -32.48 -3.85
N ILE A 304 -4.66 -31.21 -3.45
CA ILE A 304 -3.99 -30.79 -2.20
C ILE A 304 -4.96 -30.26 -1.13
N GLY A 305 -6.27 -30.28 -1.41
CA GLY A 305 -7.31 -29.85 -0.47
C GLY A 305 -7.24 -28.37 -0.12
N LYS A 306 -6.88 -27.49 -1.07
CA LYS A 306 -6.72 -26.05 -0.84
C LYS A 306 -7.72 -25.24 -1.66
N LEU A 307 -8.21 -24.16 -1.07
CA LEU A 307 -9.04 -23.13 -1.67
C LEU A 307 -8.20 -21.85 -1.86
N PHE A 308 -8.16 -21.34 -3.08
CA PHE A 308 -7.37 -20.17 -3.45
C PHE A 308 -8.27 -19.05 -3.98
N ASN A 309 -7.89 -17.82 -3.66
CA ASN A 309 -8.33 -16.63 -4.38
C ASN A 309 -7.38 -16.43 -5.57
N SER A 310 -7.90 -16.57 -6.79
CA SER A 310 -7.08 -16.77 -7.98
C SER A 310 -7.37 -15.77 -9.10
N MET A 311 -6.42 -15.63 -10.01
CA MET A 311 -6.60 -15.03 -11.33
C MET A 311 -6.28 -16.07 -12.41
N ILE A 312 -7.11 -16.15 -13.44
CA ILE A 312 -6.91 -17.00 -14.61
C ILE A 312 -7.05 -16.20 -15.90
N VAL A 313 -6.44 -16.71 -16.98
CA VAL A 313 -6.59 -16.20 -18.33
C VAL A 313 -7.40 -17.19 -19.18
N LEU A 314 -8.36 -16.67 -19.94
CA LEU A 314 -9.16 -17.40 -20.92
C LEU A 314 -8.78 -16.98 -22.34
N ALA A 315 -8.98 -17.89 -23.30
CA ALA A 315 -8.82 -17.65 -24.74
C ALA A 315 -7.40 -17.27 -25.20
N ASN A 316 -6.39 -17.46 -24.34
CA ASN A 316 -5.00 -17.41 -24.74
C ASN A 316 -4.69 -18.59 -25.66
N ALA A 317 -4.25 -18.31 -26.90
CA ALA A 317 -4.05 -19.33 -27.92
C ALA A 317 -2.89 -20.29 -27.61
N GLN A 318 -1.87 -19.83 -26.88
CA GLN A 318 -0.68 -20.62 -26.53
C GLN A 318 -0.89 -21.40 -25.22
N GLN A 319 -1.71 -20.87 -24.31
CA GLN A 319 -1.99 -21.41 -22.99
C GLN A 319 -3.51 -21.36 -22.73
N PRO A 320 -4.31 -22.18 -23.45
CA PRO A 320 -5.75 -22.20 -23.27
C PRO A 320 -6.11 -22.62 -21.84
N TYR A 321 -7.19 -22.04 -21.30
CA TYR A 321 -7.72 -22.37 -20.00
C TYR A 321 -8.03 -23.86 -19.90
N GLN A 322 -7.57 -24.44 -18.80
CA GLN A 322 -7.91 -25.76 -18.30
C GLN A 322 -8.21 -25.60 -16.80
N LEU A 323 -9.11 -26.40 -16.24
CA LEU A 323 -9.41 -26.32 -14.82
C LEU A 323 -8.18 -26.76 -14.00
N ASP A 324 -7.74 -27.99 -14.24
CA ASP A 324 -6.58 -28.59 -13.62
C ASP A 324 -5.32 -28.26 -14.45
N ASN A 325 -4.18 -28.01 -13.78
CA ASN A 325 -2.87 -27.72 -14.40
C ASN A 325 -2.80 -26.48 -15.29
N ASN A 326 -3.61 -25.44 -15.04
CA ASN A 326 -3.50 -24.16 -15.75
C ASN A 326 -2.17 -23.44 -15.41
N PRO A 327 -1.21 -23.33 -16.34
CA PRO A 327 0.06 -22.65 -16.07
C PRO A 327 -0.09 -21.12 -16.04
N ASN A 328 -1.20 -20.59 -16.54
CA ASN A 328 -1.51 -19.17 -16.63
C ASN A 328 -2.51 -18.76 -15.54
N ARG A 329 -2.13 -19.11 -14.30
CA ARG A 329 -2.87 -18.86 -13.07
C ARG A 329 -1.98 -18.12 -12.07
N TYR A 330 -2.58 -17.23 -11.31
CA TYR A 330 -1.98 -16.68 -10.10
C TYR A 330 -2.87 -16.93 -8.90
N ASN A 331 -2.31 -17.38 -7.78
CA ASN A 331 -3.00 -17.56 -6.52
C ASN A 331 -2.53 -16.49 -5.51
N LYS A 332 -3.46 -15.82 -4.84
CA LYS A 332 -3.15 -14.82 -3.82
C LYS A 332 -2.22 -15.40 -2.76
N HIS A 333 -1.10 -14.72 -2.51
CA HIS A 333 -0.12 -15.14 -1.52
C HIS A 333 -0.42 -14.51 -0.16
N HIS A 334 -0.59 -13.18 -0.11
CA HIS A 334 -0.81 -12.46 1.13
C HIS A 334 -2.30 -12.28 1.43
N LEU A 335 -2.78 -13.06 2.39
CA LEU A 335 -4.19 -13.07 2.81
C LEU A 335 -4.48 -11.97 3.84
N VAL A 336 -5.68 -11.39 3.77
CA VAL A 336 -6.14 -10.39 4.74
C VAL A 336 -6.55 -11.08 6.05
N PRO A 337 -5.94 -10.71 7.20
CA PRO A 337 -6.33 -11.26 8.50
C PRO A 337 -7.80 -10.98 8.81
N PHE A 338 -8.48 -11.96 9.41
CA PHE A 338 -9.91 -11.96 9.77
C PHE A 338 -10.90 -11.93 8.61
N GLY A 339 -10.48 -11.54 7.39
CA GLY A 339 -11.31 -11.61 6.18
C GLY A 339 -11.14 -12.92 5.41
N GLU A 340 -9.89 -13.32 5.18
CA GLU A 340 -9.52 -14.47 4.32
C GLU A 340 -8.91 -15.63 5.12
N TYR A 341 -8.43 -15.37 6.33
CA TYR A 341 -8.02 -16.39 7.28
C TYR A 341 -8.19 -15.88 8.73
N VAL A 342 -8.23 -16.78 9.70
CA VAL A 342 -8.33 -16.43 11.14
C VAL A 342 -6.98 -16.64 11.82
N PRO A 343 -6.27 -15.58 12.26
CA PRO A 343 -5.08 -15.73 13.09
C PRO A 343 -5.42 -16.49 14.37
N LEU A 344 -4.55 -17.41 14.83
CA LEU A 344 -4.79 -18.21 16.05
C LEU A 344 -6.17 -18.90 16.04
N GLU A 345 -6.52 -19.48 14.89
CA GLU A 345 -7.83 -20.09 14.58
C GLU A 345 -8.43 -20.91 15.72
N GLN A 346 -7.61 -21.76 16.36
CA GLN A 346 -8.02 -22.65 17.46
C GLN A 346 -8.56 -21.88 18.69
N LEU A 347 -8.07 -20.66 18.93
CA LEU A 347 -8.49 -19.82 20.05
C LEU A 347 -9.65 -18.91 19.67
N LEU A 348 -9.65 -18.36 18.45
CA LEU A 348 -10.58 -17.30 18.05
C LEU A 348 -11.90 -17.82 17.45
N ARG A 349 -11.89 -18.91 16.67
CA ARG A 349 -13.13 -19.45 16.08
C ARG A 349 -14.19 -19.84 17.12
N PRO A 350 -13.85 -20.41 18.29
CA PRO A 350 -14.84 -20.69 19.33
C PRO A 350 -15.51 -19.44 19.94
N LEU A 351 -14.91 -18.25 19.78
CA LEU A 351 -15.37 -17.01 20.43
C LEU A 351 -16.53 -16.32 19.71
N GLY A 352 -16.86 -16.71 18.47
CA GLY A 352 -18.05 -16.19 17.81
C GLY A 352 -18.06 -16.31 16.28
N THR A 353 -19.25 -16.12 15.71
CA THR A 353 -19.53 -16.20 14.28
C THR A 353 -18.81 -15.14 13.44
N ILE A 354 -18.38 -14.02 14.04
CA ILE A 354 -17.54 -13.00 13.39
C ILE A 354 -16.24 -13.57 12.80
N PHE A 355 -15.73 -14.68 13.35
CA PHE A 355 -14.51 -15.34 12.88
C PHE A 355 -14.79 -16.46 11.86
N ASN A 356 -16.05 -16.72 11.49
CA ASN A 356 -16.43 -17.82 10.60
C ASN A 356 -17.06 -17.30 9.30
N LEU A 357 -16.33 -16.45 8.56
CA LEU A 357 -16.74 -15.98 7.24
C LEU A 357 -16.55 -17.08 6.17
N PRO A 358 -17.38 -17.15 5.12
CA PRO A 358 -17.27 -18.16 4.05
C PRO A 358 -15.90 -18.19 3.36
N MET A 359 -15.21 -17.05 3.28
CA MET A 359 -13.87 -16.91 2.69
C MET A 359 -12.71 -17.10 3.69
N SER A 360 -12.99 -17.32 4.98
CA SER A 360 -11.98 -17.42 6.05
C SER A 360 -11.13 -18.70 6.03
N ALA A 361 -11.23 -19.48 4.95
CA ALA A 361 -10.58 -20.76 4.73
C ALA A 361 -9.64 -20.75 3.51
N PHE A 362 -9.31 -19.58 2.95
CA PHE A 362 -8.33 -19.51 1.87
C PHE A 362 -6.93 -19.91 2.35
N GLN A 363 -6.16 -20.52 1.46
CA GLN A 363 -4.73 -20.79 1.67
C GLN A 363 -3.88 -19.88 0.77
N ALA A 364 -2.68 -19.58 1.26
CA ALA A 364 -1.71 -18.79 0.51
C ALA A 364 -1.16 -19.57 -0.68
N GLY A 365 -1.13 -18.92 -1.85
CA GLY A 365 -0.34 -19.35 -3.00
C GLY A 365 1.16 -19.17 -2.77
N ASP A 366 1.97 -19.54 -3.76
CA ASP A 366 3.42 -19.38 -3.68
C ASP A 366 3.83 -17.90 -3.64
N ARG A 367 4.90 -17.59 -2.91
CA ARG A 367 5.37 -16.21 -2.78
C ARG A 367 5.84 -15.59 -4.10
N LEU A 368 6.49 -16.41 -4.93
CA LEU A 368 6.99 -16.02 -6.24
C LEU A 368 6.28 -16.85 -7.29
N GLN A 369 5.53 -16.20 -8.16
CA GLN A 369 4.78 -16.85 -9.22
C GLN A 369 5.18 -16.28 -10.58
N SER A 370 4.84 -17.02 -11.64
CA SER A 370 5.00 -16.54 -13.01
C SER A 370 4.01 -15.41 -13.28
N PRO A 371 4.37 -14.43 -14.13
CA PRO A 371 3.41 -13.44 -14.60
C PRO A 371 2.31 -14.13 -15.43
N LEU A 372 1.12 -13.54 -15.44
CA LEU A 372 0.07 -13.95 -16.37
C LEU A 372 0.47 -13.54 -17.79
N SER A 373 0.17 -14.38 -18.78
CA SER A 373 0.40 -14.07 -20.19
C SER A 373 -0.92 -13.83 -20.91
N SER A 374 -1.05 -12.72 -21.62
CA SER A 374 -2.21 -12.47 -22.46
C SER A 374 -1.87 -11.57 -23.63
N LYS A 375 -2.36 -11.89 -24.83
CA LYS A 375 -2.10 -11.14 -26.08
C LYS A 375 -0.62 -10.90 -26.40
N GLY A 376 0.25 -11.80 -25.94
CA GLY A 376 1.72 -11.67 -26.08
C GLY A 376 2.38 -10.70 -25.09
N PHE A 377 1.65 -10.24 -24.07
CA PHE A 377 2.13 -9.40 -22.98
C PHE A 377 2.16 -10.15 -21.65
N TYR A 378 3.00 -9.69 -20.73
CA TYR A 378 3.15 -10.26 -19.40
C TYR A 378 2.67 -9.30 -18.31
N PHE A 379 1.76 -9.78 -17.47
CA PHE A 379 1.14 -9.04 -16.38
C PHE A 379 1.67 -9.57 -15.06
N THR A 380 2.27 -8.72 -14.22
CA THR A 380 2.59 -9.07 -12.84
C THR A 380 1.33 -8.90 -11.97
N PRO A 381 0.74 -10.01 -11.49
CA PRO A 381 -0.51 -9.97 -10.72
C PRO A 381 -0.29 -9.51 -9.26
N ALA A 382 -1.28 -8.83 -8.70
CA ALA A 382 -1.41 -8.57 -7.26
C ALA A 382 -2.90 -8.46 -6.89
N ILE A 383 -3.42 -9.39 -6.09
CA ILE A 383 -4.86 -9.40 -5.75
C ILE A 383 -5.10 -8.51 -4.52
N CYS A 384 -5.99 -7.53 -4.65
CA CYS A 384 -6.48 -6.67 -3.58
C CYS A 384 -5.32 -6.07 -2.76
N TYR A 385 -5.26 -6.40 -1.48
CA TYR A 385 -4.27 -5.92 -0.50
C TYR A 385 -2.82 -6.09 -0.94
N GLU A 386 -2.50 -7.08 -1.78
CA GLU A 386 -1.12 -7.35 -2.22
C GLU A 386 -0.47 -6.17 -2.95
N ILE A 387 -1.26 -5.29 -3.59
CA ILE A 387 -0.72 -4.14 -4.32
C ILE A 387 -0.02 -3.14 -3.39
N ILE A 388 -0.31 -3.14 -2.09
CA ILE A 388 0.36 -2.25 -1.14
C ILE A 388 1.73 -2.80 -0.71
N LEU A 389 1.98 -4.10 -0.90
CA LEU A 389 3.19 -4.80 -0.50
C LEU A 389 4.30 -4.62 -1.52
N GLY A 390 4.93 -3.45 -1.49
CA GLY A 390 5.82 -3.01 -2.57
C GLY A 390 6.96 -3.96 -2.94
N GLU A 391 7.62 -4.54 -1.95
CA GLU A 391 8.70 -5.50 -2.18
C GLU A 391 8.18 -6.84 -2.72
N GLN A 392 6.96 -7.27 -2.35
CA GLN A 392 6.36 -8.49 -2.91
C GLN A 392 6.02 -8.31 -4.39
N VAL A 393 5.43 -7.17 -4.76
CA VAL A 393 5.15 -6.84 -6.17
C VAL A 393 6.45 -6.73 -6.96
N ARG A 394 7.49 -6.08 -6.40
CA ARG A 394 8.81 -5.98 -7.02
C ARG A 394 9.47 -7.35 -7.25
N GLN A 395 9.37 -8.26 -6.29
CA GLN A 395 9.96 -9.60 -6.39
C GLN A 395 9.25 -10.49 -7.43
N ASN A 396 7.95 -10.27 -7.66
CA ASN A 396 7.19 -10.96 -8.70
C ASN A 396 7.40 -10.35 -10.09
N LEU A 397 7.91 -9.11 -10.17
CA LEU A 397 8.26 -8.47 -11.43
C LEU A 397 9.34 -9.26 -12.18
N LYS A 398 9.10 -9.57 -13.45
CA LYS A 398 10.07 -10.22 -14.35
C LYS A 398 10.61 -9.21 -15.36
N LYS A 399 11.77 -9.53 -15.97
CA LYS A 399 12.42 -8.64 -16.96
C LYS A 399 11.51 -8.32 -18.15
N ASN A 400 10.66 -9.26 -18.54
CA ASN A 400 9.69 -9.15 -19.63
C ASN A 400 8.30 -8.67 -19.18
N THR A 401 8.11 -8.25 -17.92
CA THR A 401 6.82 -7.71 -17.48
C THR A 401 6.49 -6.42 -18.23
N ASP A 402 5.31 -6.38 -18.83
CA ASP A 402 4.78 -5.22 -19.54
C ASP A 402 3.90 -4.35 -18.63
N PHE A 403 3.07 -4.99 -17.81
CA PHE A 403 2.08 -4.34 -16.95
C PHE A 403 2.06 -4.91 -15.54
N ILE A 404 1.61 -4.12 -14.57
CA ILE A 404 1.17 -4.63 -13.27
C ILE A 404 -0.36 -4.70 -13.32
N LEU A 405 -0.92 -5.84 -12.93
CA LEU A 405 -2.36 -6.04 -12.87
C LEU A 405 -2.79 -6.23 -11.42
N THR A 406 -3.73 -5.40 -10.98
CA THR A 406 -4.42 -5.61 -9.71
C THR A 406 -5.93 -5.70 -9.91
N ILE A 407 -6.50 -6.75 -9.34
CA ILE A 407 -7.95 -6.91 -9.23
C ILE A 407 -8.33 -6.86 -7.76
N SER A 408 -9.40 -6.17 -7.41
CA SER A 408 -9.81 -5.99 -6.02
C SER A 408 -11.33 -5.96 -5.86
N ASN A 409 -11.81 -6.30 -4.68
CA ASN A 409 -13.16 -6.04 -4.25
C ASN A 409 -13.18 -5.01 -3.09
N ASP A 410 -13.07 -3.72 -3.41
CA ASP A 410 -13.04 -2.66 -2.38
C ASP A 410 -14.42 -2.42 -1.71
N ALA A 411 -15.45 -3.21 -2.02
CA ALA A 411 -16.75 -3.13 -1.34
C ALA A 411 -16.62 -3.29 0.18
N TRP A 412 -15.60 -4.03 0.63
CA TRP A 412 -15.24 -4.17 2.05
C TRP A 412 -15.00 -2.83 2.75
N PHE A 413 -14.52 -1.81 2.04
CA PHE A 413 -14.21 -0.50 2.63
C PHE A 413 -15.39 0.48 2.57
N GLY A 414 -16.44 0.16 1.81
CA GLY A 414 -17.62 1.00 1.60
C GLY A 414 -17.33 2.37 1.00
N ASN A 415 -18.33 3.26 1.05
CA ASN A 415 -18.21 4.65 0.62
C ASN A 415 -17.45 5.48 1.68
N SER A 416 -16.13 5.31 1.71
CA SER A 416 -15.23 5.90 2.70
C SER A 416 -13.90 6.31 2.07
N ILE A 417 -12.94 6.75 2.89
CA ILE A 417 -11.57 7.08 2.44
C ILE A 417 -10.72 5.84 2.10
N GLY A 418 -11.13 4.63 2.51
CA GLY A 418 -10.36 3.40 2.34
C GLY A 418 -9.97 3.08 0.89
N PRO A 419 -10.92 3.04 -0.07
CA PRO A 419 -10.61 2.80 -1.49
C PRO A 419 -9.67 3.85 -2.10
N TRP A 420 -9.75 5.10 -1.65
CA TRP A 420 -8.89 6.19 -2.12
C TRP A 420 -7.45 6.01 -1.63
N GLN A 421 -7.27 5.69 -0.35
CA GLN A 421 -5.96 5.33 0.19
C GLN A 421 -5.38 4.10 -0.53
N HIS A 422 -6.22 3.10 -0.82
CA HIS A 422 -5.81 1.90 -1.56
C HIS A 422 -5.34 2.23 -2.98
N LEU A 423 -6.08 3.10 -3.70
CA LEU A 423 -5.69 3.59 -5.02
C LEU A 423 -4.37 4.38 -4.97
N GLN A 424 -4.18 5.25 -3.97
CA GLN A 424 -2.94 6.01 -3.79
C GLN A 424 -1.72 5.08 -3.69
N MET A 425 -1.86 3.98 -2.96
CA MET A 425 -0.81 2.96 -2.82
C MET A 425 -0.58 2.17 -4.11
N ALA A 426 -1.65 1.87 -4.88
CA ALA A 426 -1.53 1.24 -6.19
C ALA A 426 -0.80 2.13 -7.22
N ARG A 427 -1.09 3.43 -7.23
CA ARG A 427 -0.37 4.40 -8.06
C ARG A 427 1.13 4.42 -7.76
N MET A 428 1.49 4.28 -6.49
CA MET A 428 2.88 4.25 -6.07
C MET A 428 3.64 3.04 -6.66
N ARG A 429 2.99 1.87 -6.82
CA ARG A 429 3.61 0.72 -7.50
C ARG A 429 4.01 1.05 -8.93
N ALA A 430 3.16 1.79 -9.64
CA ALA A 430 3.42 2.19 -11.01
C ALA A 430 4.67 3.07 -11.10
N LEU A 431 4.73 4.11 -10.27
CA LEU A 431 5.84 5.07 -10.21
C LEU A 431 7.15 4.39 -9.80
N GLU A 432 7.12 3.55 -8.77
CA GLU A 432 8.32 2.89 -8.26
C GLU A 432 8.93 1.90 -9.24
N LEU A 433 8.09 1.10 -9.90
CA LEU A 433 8.54 0.02 -10.77
C LEU A 433 8.67 0.47 -12.23
N GLY A 434 8.21 1.67 -12.56
CA GLY A 434 8.18 2.19 -13.92
C GLY A 434 7.35 1.28 -14.82
N LYS A 435 6.17 0.85 -14.36
CA LYS A 435 5.26 0.00 -15.12
C LYS A 435 3.84 0.54 -15.03
N PRO A 436 3.06 0.59 -16.12
CA PRO A 436 1.65 0.93 -16.01
C PRO A 436 0.93 -0.08 -15.11
N VAL A 437 0.01 0.41 -14.29
CA VAL A 437 -0.85 -0.40 -13.42
C VAL A 437 -2.26 -0.38 -13.97
N ILE A 438 -2.84 -1.56 -14.15
CA ILE A 438 -4.24 -1.78 -14.49
C ILE A 438 -4.96 -2.20 -13.23
N ARG A 439 -5.99 -1.46 -12.82
CA ARG A 439 -6.76 -1.73 -11.60
C ARG A 439 -8.22 -1.97 -11.93
N ALA A 440 -8.68 -3.22 -11.84
CA ALA A 440 -10.10 -3.57 -12.00
C ALA A 440 -10.74 -3.84 -10.63
N THR A 441 -11.87 -3.20 -10.35
CA THR A 441 -12.58 -3.36 -9.07
C THR A 441 -14.06 -3.67 -9.26
N ASN A 442 -14.70 -4.31 -8.27
CA ASN A 442 -16.14 -4.60 -8.32
C ASN A 442 -17.00 -3.33 -8.15
N THR A 443 -16.83 -2.61 -7.03
CA THR A 443 -17.57 -1.36 -6.69
C THR A 443 -16.62 -0.18 -6.42
N GLY A 444 -15.32 -0.47 -6.30
CA GLY A 444 -14.26 0.47 -5.94
C GLY A 444 -13.84 1.39 -7.07
N ILE A 445 -12.62 1.90 -6.97
CA ILE A 445 -12.04 2.76 -8.01
C ILE A 445 -11.33 1.89 -9.05
N THR A 446 -12.00 1.66 -10.17
CA THR A 446 -11.42 1.06 -11.37
C THR A 446 -10.66 2.12 -12.17
N ALA A 447 -9.40 1.85 -12.49
CA ALA A 447 -8.53 2.86 -13.11
C ALA A 447 -7.39 2.25 -13.93
N PHE A 448 -6.94 3.03 -14.90
CA PHE A 448 -5.66 2.86 -15.58
C PHE A 448 -4.66 3.88 -15.07
N ILE A 449 -3.45 3.44 -14.75
CA ILE A 449 -2.38 4.27 -14.20
C ILE A 449 -1.13 4.10 -15.07
N ASN A 450 -0.52 5.19 -15.51
CA ASN A 450 0.71 5.14 -16.31
C ASN A 450 1.95 4.83 -15.45
N ALA A 451 3.10 4.61 -16.09
CA ALA A 451 4.36 4.27 -15.42
C ALA A 451 4.91 5.38 -14.49
N GLN A 452 4.33 6.58 -14.51
CA GLN A 452 4.66 7.70 -13.63
C GLN A 452 3.68 7.83 -12.44
N GLY A 453 2.77 6.87 -12.25
CA GLY A 453 1.79 6.89 -11.16
C GLY A 453 0.65 7.89 -11.39
N LYS A 454 0.44 8.38 -12.61
CA LYS A 454 -0.70 9.25 -12.96
C LYS A 454 -1.87 8.41 -13.45
N ILE A 455 -3.06 8.75 -12.95
CA ILE A 455 -4.31 8.15 -13.41
C ILE A 455 -4.60 8.71 -14.80
N ILE A 456 -4.74 7.83 -15.79
CA ILE A 456 -5.03 8.21 -17.18
C ILE A 456 -6.50 8.02 -17.55
N ALA A 457 -7.20 7.11 -16.87
CA ALA A 457 -8.63 6.89 -17.00
C ALA A 457 -9.16 6.28 -15.69
N GLN A 458 -10.37 6.66 -15.28
CA GLN A 458 -10.98 6.22 -14.03
C GLN A 458 -12.50 6.10 -14.17
N ALA A 459 -13.06 5.02 -13.64
CA ALA A 459 -14.51 4.83 -13.53
C ALA A 459 -15.04 5.43 -12.21
N PRO A 460 -16.29 5.90 -12.19
CA PRO A 460 -16.95 6.27 -10.93
C PRO A 460 -17.15 5.06 -10.02
N GLN A 461 -17.00 5.24 -8.70
CA GLN A 461 -17.33 4.21 -7.72
C GLN A 461 -18.85 3.96 -7.67
N PHE A 462 -19.25 2.79 -7.17
CA PHE A 462 -20.65 2.43 -6.92
C PHE A 462 -21.57 2.52 -8.15
N LYS A 463 -21.01 2.31 -9.35
CA LYS A 463 -21.76 2.29 -10.61
C LYS A 463 -21.38 1.08 -11.44
N GLN A 464 -22.38 0.36 -11.97
CA GLN A 464 -22.15 -0.69 -12.95
C GLN A 464 -21.70 -0.04 -14.26
N THR A 465 -20.48 -0.34 -14.72
CA THR A 465 -19.90 0.27 -15.91
C THR A 465 -18.73 -0.53 -16.47
N THR A 466 -18.20 -0.11 -17.61
CA THR A 466 -16.96 -0.64 -18.18
C THR A 466 -16.02 0.52 -18.48
N LEU A 467 -14.73 0.35 -18.23
CA LEU A 467 -13.70 1.34 -18.54
C LEU A 467 -12.77 0.79 -19.61
N THR A 468 -12.79 1.38 -20.81
CA THR A 468 -11.93 0.96 -21.93
C THR A 468 -10.84 1.99 -22.18
N GLN A 469 -9.59 1.54 -22.31
CA GLN A 469 -8.46 2.41 -22.61
C GLN A 469 -7.44 1.70 -23.50
N LYS A 470 -6.83 2.45 -24.42
CA LYS A 470 -5.64 2.00 -25.14
C LYS A 470 -4.41 2.25 -24.26
N LEU A 471 -3.69 1.18 -23.89
CA LEU A 471 -2.56 1.22 -22.96
C LEU A 471 -1.30 0.64 -23.61
N SER A 472 -0.23 1.43 -23.60
CA SER A 472 1.08 1.02 -24.10
C SER A 472 1.92 0.38 -23.00
N PRO A 473 2.65 -0.71 -23.27
CA PRO A 473 3.68 -1.19 -22.36
C PRO A 473 4.84 -0.19 -22.34
N VAL A 474 5.80 -0.41 -21.44
CA VAL A 474 7.00 0.43 -21.33
C VAL A 474 8.28 -0.39 -21.31
N THR A 475 9.32 0.14 -21.95
CA THR A 475 10.69 -0.36 -21.85
C THR A 475 11.48 0.43 -20.81
N GLY A 476 12.59 -0.13 -20.35
CA GLY A 476 13.41 0.45 -19.29
C GLY A 476 13.11 -0.16 -17.92
N THR A 477 13.89 0.25 -16.92
CA THR A 477 13.79 -0.28 -15.56
C THR A 477 14.24 0.80 -14.58
N THR A 478 13.47 0.99 -13.50
CA THR A 478 13.85 1.91 -12.44
C THR A 478 14.94 1.31 -11.55
N PRO A 479 15.79 2.13 -10.91
CA PRO A 479 16.73 1.63 -9.90
C PRO A 479 16.04 0.86 -8.78
N TYR A 480 14.85 1.30 -8.34
CA TYR A 480 14.08 0.59 -7.33
C TYR A 480 13.64 -0.79 -7.80
N ALA A 481 13.22 -0.97 -9.06
CA ALA A 481 12.88 -2.30 -9.57
C ALA A 481 14.07 -3.29 -9.47
N LEU A 482 15.29 -2.81 -9.73
CA LEU A 482 16.52 -3.61 -9.66
C LEU A 482 16.97 -3.90 -8.22
N PHE A 483 17.02 -2.88 -7.37
CA PHE A 483 17.69 -2.97 -6.06
C PHE A 483 16.72 -3.11 -4.88
N GLY A 484 15.43 -2.81 -5.08
CA GLY A 484 14.43 -2.73 -4.03
C GLY A 484 14.85 -1.77 -2.91
N ASN A 485 14.55 -2.15 -1.66
CA ASN A 485 14.90 -1.34 -0.49
C ASN A 485 16.40 -1.36 -0.12
N LYS A 486 17.24 -2.14 -0.80
CA LYS A 486 18.67 -2.32 -0.42
C LYS A 486 19.44 -0.99 -0.34
N PRO A 487 19.35 -0.04 -1.29
CA PRO A 487 20.11 1.21 -1.22
C PRO A 487 19.74 2.02 0.03
N LEU A 488 18.47 2.03 0.40
CA LEU A 488 17.99 2.72 1.60
C LEU A 488 18.49 2.04 2.89
N TYR A 489 18.51 0.70 2.92
CA TYR A 489 19.02 -0.04 4.08
C TYR A 489 20.52 0.13 4.25
N ILE A 490 21.29 0.15 3.15
CA ILE A 490 22.72 0.47 3.18
C ILE A 490 22.93 1.90 3.70
N LEU A 491 22.19 2.89 3.18
CA LEU A 491 22.24 4.26 3.68
C LEU A 491 21.94 4.34 5.19
N SER A 492 20.88 3.65 5.63
CA SER A 492 20.46 3.62 7.03
C SER A 492 21.54 2.99 7.92
N PHE A 493 22.17 1.91 7.45
CA PHE A 493 23.28 1.26 8.14
C PHE A 493 24.51 2.16 8.25
N LEU A 494 24.90 2.85 7.18
CA LEU A 494 26.03 3.79 7.19
C LEU A 494 25.80 4.96 8.17
N ILE A 495 24.58 5.49 8.22
CA ILE A 495 24.19 6.54 9.19
C ILE A 495 24.29 6.01 10.62
N LEU A 496 23.77 4.79 10.87
CA LEU A 496 23.82 4.15 12.18
C LEU A 496 25.26 3.90 12.65
N VAL A 497 26.12 3.36 11.78
CA VAL A 497 27.54 3.11 12.08
C VAL A 497 28.28 4.42 12.36
N SER A 498 28.08 5.44 11.51
CA SER A 498 28.70 6.76 11.69
C SER A 498 28.29 7.39 13.03
N TRP A 499 27.01 7.28 13.40
CA TRP A 499 26.53 7.72 14.71
C TRP A 499 27.16 6.93 15.87
N GLY A 500 27.25 5.60 15.75
CA GLY A 500 27.86 4.73 16.76
C GLY A 500 29.35 5.01 16.98
N ILE A 501 30.11 5.21 15.91
CA ILE A 501 31.53 5.60 15.97
C ILE A 501 31.67 6.96 16.67
N GLY A 502 30.86 7.95 16.28
CA GLY A 502 30.86 9.27 16.91
C GLY A 502 30.57 9.19 18.41
N TRP A 503 29.58 8.39 18.81
CA TRP A 503 29.25 8.17 20.21
C TRP A 503 30.39 7.52 21.01
N LEU A 504 31.07 6.52 20.44
CA LEU A 504 32.23 5.87 21.08
C LEU A 504 33.41 6.84 21.23
N VAL A 505 33.68 7.65 20.22
CA VAL A 505 34.75 8.67 20.24
C VAL A 505 34.45 9.73 21.30
N GLU A 506 33.23 10.29 21.33
CA GLU A 506 32.82 11.25 22.36
C GLU A 506 32.97 10.68 23.78
N ARG A 507 32.59 9.41 23.97
CA ARG A 507 32.74 8.72 25.26
C ARG A 507 34.20 8.54 25.66
N LYS A 508 35.07 8.14 24.72
CA LYS A 508 36.53 8.02 24.98
C LYS A 508 37.16 9.37 25.32
N ILE A 509 36.80 10.44 24.60
CA ILE A 509 37.29 11.79 24.87
C ILE A 509 36.87 12.26 26.26
N LYS A 510 35.59 12.12 26.62
CA LYS A 510 35.08 12.47 27.95
C LYS A 510 35.77 11.69 29.07
N ASN A 511 36.01 10.38 28.87
CA ASN A 511 36.73 9.56 29.84
C ASN A 511 38.20 9.98 29.98
N SER A 512 38.88 10.33 28.89
CA SER A 512 40.27 10.82 28.90
C SER A 512 40.40 12.17 29.62
N ILE A 513 39.48 13.10 29.37
CA ILE A 513 39.44 14.40 30.05
C ILE A 513 39.19 14.21 31.55
N ASN A 514 38.24 13.36 31.94
CA ASN A 514 37.97 13.09 33.35
C ASN A 514 39.12 12.39 34.07
N HIS A 515 39.97 11.64 33.36
CA HIS A 515 41.16 11.01 33.93
C HIS A 515 42.34 11.99 34.08
N LYS A 516 42.39 13.08 33.29
CA LYS A 516 43.40 14.14 33.44
C LYS A 516 43.07 15.17 34.54
N ILE A 517 41.83 15.20 35.02
CA ILE A 517 41.34 16.15 36.05
C ILE A 517 41.34 15.50 37.46
N ARG A 518 41.54 14.18 37.54
CA ARG A 518 41.85 13.45 38.78
C ARG A 518 43.34 13.20 38.84
#